data_AF-A0A1W2BES4-F1
#
_entry.id   AF-A0A1W2BES4-F1
#
_cell.length_a   1.000
_cell.length_b   1.000
_cell.length_c   1.000
_cell.angle_alpha   90.00
_cell.angle_beta   90.00
_cell.angle_gamma   90.00
#
_symmetry.space_group_name_H-M   'P 1'
#
loop_
_entity.id
_entity.type
_entity.pdbx_description
1 polymer ?
#
loop_
_entity_poly.entity_id
_entity_poly.type
_entity_poly.pdbx_seq_one_letter_code
_entity_poly.pdbx_strand_id
1 'polypeptide(L)'
;MRFRHTNRPGFLIGLTDFITAGFFFLFYMPHGGLQDELDEILQKKTQRYWKAYLLGIPTLFIYTLIWMAQIAEELKAKAGELGIEGPHTSRRHMVGWCTIGFPFFGPMIATHRFFRTLNRVEAELNRRNTAAG
;
A
#
# COMPACT_ATOMS: atom_id res chain seq x y z
N MET A 1 -10.78 18.93 0.65
CA MET A 1 -10.15 17.76 0.00
C MET A 1 -10.23 16.60 0.98
N ARG A 2 -10.67 15.42 0.54
CA ARG A 2 -11.01 14.27 1.41
C ARG A 2 -9.78 13.46 1.81
N PHE A 3 -8.83 13.28 0.89
CA PHE A 3 -7.53 12.63 1.14
C PHE A 3 -6.40 13.66 1.09
N ARG A 4 -5.56 13.72 2.13
CA ARG A 4 -4.51 14.76 2.27
C ARG A 4 -3.19 14.38 1.59
N HIS A 5 -2.92 13.10 1.38
CA HIS A 5 -1.59 12.59 1.02
C HIS A 5 -1.52 11.97 -0.39
N THR A 6 -1.90 12.72 -1.43
CA THR A 6 -1.92 12.21 -2.82
C THR A 6 -0.54 12.08 -3.49
N ASN A 7 0.56 12.35 -2.79
CA ASN A 7 1.92 12.27 -3.35
C ASN A 7 2.94 11.71 -2.35
N ARG A 8 2.67 10.53 -1.80
CA ARG A 8 3.63 9.83 -0.92
C ARG A 8 4.84 9.31 -1.70
N PRO A 9 6.09 9.58 -1.26
CA PRO A 9 7.30 9.09 -1.92
C PRO A 9 7.52 7.60 -1.61
N GLY A 10 6.78 6.74 -2.32
CA GLY A 10 6.73 5.30 -2.01
C GLY A 10 8.06 4.55 -2.03
N PHE A 11 9.05 5.03 -2.78
CA PHE A 11 10.38 4.41 -2.81
C PHE A 11 11.16 4.67 -1.52
N LEU A 12 11.16 5.91 -1.02
CA LEU A 12 11.82 6.28 0.23
C LEU A 12 11.13 5.63 1.44
N ILE A 13 9.79 5.56 1.40
CA ILE A 13 9.01 4.84 2.40
C ILE A 13 9.41 3.36 2.42
N GLY A 14 9.46 2.71 1.24
CA GLY A 14 9.89 1.32 1.12
C GLY A 14 11.33 1.10 1.57
N LEU A 15 12.23 2.05 1.34
CA LEU A 15 13.63 1.96 1.78
C LEU A 15 13.73 2.02 3.30
N THR A 16 13.05 2.98 3.91
CA THR A 16 13.02 3.16 5.36
C THR A 16 12.42 1.94 6.04
N ASP A 17 11.32 1.43 5.48
CA ASP A 17 10.68 0.23 6.00
C ASP A 17 11.55 -1.01 5.87
N PHE A 18 12.24 -1.17 4.74
CA PHE A 18 13.18 -2.27 4.52
C PHE A 18 14.34 -2.25 5.52
N ILE A 19 14.98 -1.08 5.73
CA ILE A 19 16.07 -0.92 6.70
C ILE A 19 15.60 -1.20 8.13
N THR A 20 14.35 -0.85 8.45
CA THR A 20 13.76 -1.06 9.78
C THR A 20 13.05 -2.40 9.91
N ALA A 21 13.15 -3.29 8.91
CA ALA A 21 12.49 -4.58 8.86
C ALA A 21 10.98 -4.53 9.16
N GLY A 22 10.27 -3.52 8.65
CA GLY A 22 8.82 -3.35 8.88
C GLY A 22 8.46 -2.53 10.13
N PHE A 23 9.43 -2.23 11.01
CA PHE A 23 9.15 -1.51 12.25
C PHE A 23 8.67 -0.08 11.98
N PHE A 24 9.17 0.57 10.93
CA PHE A 24 8.70 1.89 10.51
C PHE A 24 7.19 1.90 10.22
N PHE A 25 6.65 0.89 9.51
CA PHE A 25 5.23 0.84 9.22
C PHE A 25 4.32 0.69 10.45
N LEU A 26 4.83 0.20 11.59
CA LEU A 26 4.06 0.16 12.84
C LEU A 26 3.62 1.56 13.29
N PHE A 27 4.43 2.58 13.01
CA PHE A 27 4.14 3.98 13.34
C PHE A 27 3.55 4.73 12.15
N TYR A 28 4.03 4.44 10.93
CA TYR A 28 3.56 5.14 9.74
C TYR A 28 2.08 4.84 9.44
N MET A 29 1.63 3.60 9.61
CA MET A 29 0.23 3.21 9.32
C MET A 29 -0.79 3.89 10.25
N PRO A 30 -0.59 3.95 11.58
CA PRO A 30 -1.53 4.63 12.49
C PRO A 30 -1.32 6.15 12.52
N HIS A 31 -0.07 6.64 12.54
CA HIS A 31 0.21 8.07 12.75
C HIS A 31 0.06 8.89 11.46
N GLY A 32 0.31 8.27 10.30
CA GLY A 32 0.10 8.89 8.99
C GLY A 32 -1.34 8.81 8.49
N GLY A 33 -2.25 8.16 9.23
CA GLY A 33 -3.65 7.94 8.82
C GLY A 33 -3.82 6.94 7.66
N LEU A 34 -2.73 6.36 7.14
CA LEU A 34 -2.74 5.48 5.98
C LEU A 34 -3.68 4.28 6.15
N GLN A 35 -3.73 3.72 7.36
CA GLN A 35 -4.61 2.59 7.65
C GLN A 35 -6.10 2.98 7.52
N ASP A 36 -6.46 4.17 7.98
CA ASP A 36 -7.85 4.64 7.91
C ASP A 36 -8.19 5.10 6.49
N GLU A 37 -7.24 5.70 5.76
CA GLU A 37 -7.38 6.01 4.33
C GLU A 37 -7.59 4.73 3.50
N LEU A 38 -6.84 3.64 3.79
CA LEU A 38 -7.05 2.34 3.15
C LEU A 38 -8.41 1.73 3.49
N ASP A 39 -8.83 1.79 4.76
CA ASP A 39 -10.13 1.29 5.20
C ASP A 39 -11.28 2.04 4.48
N GLU A 40 -11.12 3.35 4.28
CA GLU A 40 -12.07 4.20 3.58
C GLU A 40 -12.12 3.92 2.07
N ILE A 41 -10.95 3.86 1.41
CA ILE A 41 -10.85 3.60 -0.04
C ILE A 41 -11.41 2.22 -0.40
N LEU A 42 -11.11 1.22 0.43
CA LEU A 42 -11.54 -0.16 0.22
C LEU A 42 -12.95 -0.43 0.79
N GLN A 43 -13.57 0.57 1.45
CA GLN A 43 -14.88 0.48 2.09
C GLN A 43 -15.03 -0.71 3.05
N LYS A 44 -13.95 -1.10 3.71
CA LYS A 44 -13.93 -2.21 4.67
C LYS A 44 -12.83 -2.01 5.71
N LYS A 45 -13.00 -2.60 6.89
CA LYS A 45 -11.93 -2.64 7.90
C LYS A 45 -10.88 -3.68 7.51
N THR A 46 -9.76 -3.22 6.99
CA THR A 46 -8.58 -4.06 6.78
C THR A 46 -7.95 -4.44 8.12
N GLN A 47 -7.33 -5.62 8.16
CA GLN A 47 -6.58 -6.02 9.34
C GLN A 47 -5.46 -5.00 9.60
N ARG A 48 -5.38 -4.47 10.84
CA ARG A 48 -4.36 -3.47 11.21
C ARG A 48 -2.94 -4.01 11.01
N TYR A 49 -2.04 -3.20 10.46
CA TYR A 49 -0.67 -3.61 10.14
C TYR A 49 0.06 -4.27 11.32
N TRP A 50 -0.07 -3.74 12.54
CA TRP A 50 0.59 -4.32 13.72
C TRP A 50 0.24 -5.79 13.97
N LYS A 51 -1.00 -6.22 13.65
CA LYS A 51 -1.40 -7.64 13.74
C LYS A 51 -0.69 -8.46 12.68
N ALA A 52 -0.65 -7.96 11.45
CA ALA A 52 0.06 -8.61 10.35
C ALA A 52 1.58 -8.65 10.57
N TYR A 53 2.15 -7.67 11.26
CA TYR A 53 3.55 -7.62 11.66
C TYR A 53 3.86 -8.67 12.74
N LEU A 54 3.05 -8.74 13.80
CA LEU A 54 3.22 -9.76 14.85
C LEU A 54 3.10 -11.20 14.33
N LEU A 55 2.16 -11.44 13.40
CA LEU A 55 2.04 -12.73 12.71
C LEU A 55 3.14 -12.95 11.65
N GLY A 56 3.76 -11.86 11.20
CA GLY A 56 4.93 -11.86 10.33
C GLY A 56 6.13 -12.51 11.00
N ILE A 57 6.45 -12.12 12.23
CA ILE A 57 7.63 -12.60 12.97
C ILE A 57 7.77 -14.14 12.94
N PRO A 58 6.77 -14.94 13.38
CA PRO A 58 6.88 -16.40 13.37
C PRO A 58 6.86 -17.00 11.95
N THR A 59 6.42 -16.25 10.94
CA THR A 59 6.37 -16.70 9.53
C THR A 59 7.50 -16.11 8.69
N LEU A 60 8.54 -15.55 9.32
CA LEU A 60 9.65 -14.85 8.63
C LEU A 60 9.14 -13.78 7.64
N PHE A 61 8.13 -13.02 8.08
CA PHE A 61 7.44 -11.96 7.34
C PHE A 61 6.66 -12.39 6.09
N ILE A 62 6.53 -13.70 5.83
CA ILE A 62 5.71 -14.23 4.72
C ILE A 62 4.24 -13.81 4.89
N TYR A 63 3.71 -13.89 6.11
CA TYR A 63 2.33 -13.47 6.38
C TYR A 63 2.13 -11.98 6.09
N THR A 64 3.05 -11.13 6.56
CA THR A 64 3.00 -9.67 6.33
C THR A 64 3.05 -9.34 4.83
N LEU A 65 3.88 -10.06 4.07
CA LEU A 65 3.95 -9.93 2.62
C LEU A 65 2.63 -10.30 1.94
N ILE A 66 2.03 -11.44 2.30
CA ILE A 66 0.75 -11.88 1.73
C ILE A 66 -0.35 -10.88 2.06
N TRP A 67 -0.38 -10.38 3.30
CA TRP A 67 -1.33 -9.36 3.74
C TRP A 67 -1.20 -8.07 2.89
N MET A 68 0.01 -7.55 2.69
CA MET A 68 0.25 -6.39 1.81
C MET A 68 -0.15 -6.69 0.35
N ALA A 69 0.11 -7.91 -0.11
CA ALA A 69 -0.20 -8.33 -1.47
C ALA A 69 -1.72 -8.49 -1.72
N GLN A 70 -2.51 -8.79 -0.69
CA GLN A 70 -3.98 -8.78 -0.76
C GLN A 70 -4.51 -7.35 -0.90
N ILE A 71 -4.04 -6.42 -0.05
CA ILE A 71 -4.42 -5.00 -0.14
C ILE A 71 -4.05 -4.42 -1.50
N ALA A 72 -2.88 -4.77 -2.02
CA ALA A 72 -2.46 -4.42 -3.37
C ALA A 72 -3.46 -4.85 -4.47
N GLU A 73 -3.98 -6.07 -4.38
CA GLU A 73 -4.94 -6.58 -5.38
C GLU A 73 -6.30 -5.87 -5.26
N GLU A 74 -6.75 -5.60 -4.03
CA GLU A 74 -8.00 -4.87 -3.79
C GLU A 74 -7.90 -3.41 -4.24
N LEU A 75 -6.75 -2.79 -4.01
CA LEU A 75 -6.47 -1.43 -4.49
C LEU A 75 -6.44 -1.37 -6.02
N LYS A 76 -5.91 -2.41 -6.68
CA LYS A 76 -6.00 -2.56 -8.14
C LYS A 76 -7.43 -2.71 -8.61
N ALA A 77 -8.24 -3.54 -7.94
CA ALA A 77 -9.66 -3.66 -8.26
C ALA A 77 -10.36 -2.30 -8.14
N LYS A 78 -10.07 -1.55 -7.07
CA LYS A 78 -10.62 -0.21 -6.87
C LYS A 78 -10.19 0.79 -7.93
N ALA A 79 -8.92 0.75 -8.34
CA ALA A 79 -8.42 1.57 -9.43
C ALA A 79 -9.13 1.24 -10.76
N GLY A 80 -9.43 -0.04 -11.00
CA GLY A 80 -10.22 -0.51 -12.14
C GLY A 80 -11.68 0.00 -12.10
N GLU A 81 -12.34 -0.06 -10.95
CA GLU A 81 -13.69 0.52 -10.76
C GLU A 81 -13.73 2.03 -11.05
N LEU A 82 -12.64 2.74 -10.72
CA LEU A 82 -12.50 4.16 -10.98
C LEU A 82 -12.07 4.47 -12.42
N GLY A 83 -11.79 3.48 -13.26
CA GLY A 83 -11.33 3.71 -14.64
C GLY A 83 -9.95 4.35 -14.74
N ILE A 84 -9.10 4.17 -13.72
CA ILE A 84 -7.74 4.72 -13.71
C ILE A 84 -6.88 3.84 -14.61
N GLU A 85 -6.36 4.38 -15.71
CA GLU A 85 -5.47 3.63 -16.60
C GLU A 85 -4.03 3.50 -16.04
N GLY A 86 -3.42 2.34 -16.27
CA GLY A 86 -1.98 2.15 -16.16
C GLY A 86 -1.54 0.93 -15.36
N PRO A 87 -0.23 0.79 -15.13
CA PRO A 87 0.30 -0.36 -14.40
C PRO A 87 -0.03 -0.23 -12.92
N HIS A 88 -1.08 -0.91 -12.48
CA HIS A 88 -1.41 -1.04 -11.06
C HIS A 88 -0.40 -1.94 -10.35
N THR A 89 -0.26 -1.74 -9.04
CA THR A 89 0.34 -2.75 -8.19
C THR A 89 -0.61 -3.94 -8.11
N SER A 90 -0.10 -5.17 -8.08
CA SER A 90 -0.91 -6.39 -7.97
C SER A 90 -0.27 -7.33 -6.98
N ARG A 91 -1.01 -8.35 -6.53
CA ARG A 91 -0.47 -9.41 -5.67
C ARG A 91 0.77 -10.04 -6.27
N ARG A 92 0.75 -10.34 -7.57
CA ARG A 92 1.88 -10.95 -8.29
C ARG A 92 3.10 -10.03 -8.31
N HIS A 93 2.89 -8.73 -8.52
CA HIS A 93 3.98 -7.77 -8.47
C HIS A 93 4.54 -7.61 -7.07
N MET A 94 3.68 -7.49 -6.06
CA MET A 94 4.09 -7.36 -4.67
C MET A 94 4.93 -8.56 -4.23
N VAL A 95 4.42 -9.78 -4.45
CA VAL A 95 5.15 -11.01 -4.12
C VAL A 95 6.42 -11.14 -4.94
N GLY A 96 6.35 -11.00 -6.27
CA GLY A 96 7.51 -11.21 -7.14
C GLY A 96 8.66 -10.25 -6.87
N TRP A 97 8.37 -8.97 -6.59
CA TRP A 97 9.41 -8.01 -6.24
C TRP A 97 9.96 -8.25 -4.83
N CYS A 98 9.14 -8.63 -3.86
CA CYS A 98 9.62 -8.90 -2.50
C CYS A 98 10.34 -10.26 -2.35
N THR A 99 10.16 -11.20 -3.28
CA THR A 99 10.84 -12.51 -3.24
C THR A 99 12.01 -12.57 -4.23
N ILE A 100 11.72 -12.52 -5.53
CA ILE A 100 12.74 -12.68 -6.60
C ILE A 100 13.52 -11.38 -6.77
N GLY A 101 12.84 -10.25 -6.68
CA GLY A 101 13.45 -8.92 -6.81
C GLY A 101 14.24 -8.46 -5.58
N PHE A 102 14.27 -9.25 -4.49
CA PHE A 102 14.92 -8.88 -3.23
C PHE A 102 16.37 -8.38 -3.40
N PRO A 103 17.25 -9.00 -4.21
CA PRO A 103 18.64 -8.53 -4.39
C PRO A 103 18.74 -7.17 -5.11
N PHE A 104 17.68 -6.74 -5.80
CA PHE A 104 17.65 -5.56 -6.66
C PHE A 104 16.68 -4.48 -6.14
N PHE A 105 16.63 -4.29 -4.82
CA PHE A 105 15.72 -3.33 -4.18
C PHE A 105 14.23 -3.62 -4.44
N GLY A 106 13.88 -4.87 -4.67
CA GLY A 106 12.52 -5.27 -5.01
C GLY A 106 11.45 -4.81 -4.00
N PRO A 107 11.64 -4.94 -2.68
CA PRO A 107 10.71 -4.40 -1.69
C PRO A 107 10.44 -2.89 -1.83
N MET A 108 11.45 -2.11 -2.21
CA MET A 108 11.30 -0.67 -2.47
C MET A 108 10.52 -0.40 -3.76
N ILE A 109 10.75 -1.19 -4.81
CA ILE A 109 9.99 -1.11 -6.06
C ILE A 109 8.51 -1.50 -5.83
N ALA A 110 8.27 -2.55 -5.05
CA ALA A 110 6.94 -3.02 -4.69
C ALA A 110 6.15 -1.93 -3.92
N THR A 111 6.79 -1.34 -2.91
CA THR A 111 6.24 -0.26 -2.10
C THR A 111 6.02 1.01 -2.93
N HIS A 112 6.96 1.36 -3.81
CA HIS A 112 6.81 2.49 -4.74
C HIS A 112 5.57 2.32 -5.63
N ARG A 113 5.38 1.14 -6.22
CA ARG A 113 4.22 0.87 -7.09
C ARG A 113 2.90 0.84 -6.30
N PHE A 114 2.92 0.33 -5.07
CA PHE A 114 1.77 0.36 -4.17
C PHE A 114 1.32 1.80 -3.91
N PHE A 115 2.21 2.64 -3.41
CA PHE A 115 1.88 4.04 -3.12
C PHE A 115 1.55 4.84 -4.38
N ARG A 116 2.18 4.55 -5.53
CA ARG A 116 1.79 5.18 -6.80
C ARG A 116 0.35 4.86 -7.19
N THR A 117 -0.10 3.63 -6.97
CA THR A 117 -1.49 3.22 -7.23
C THR A 117 -2.42 3.91 -6.24
N LEU A 118 -2.05 3.94 -4.96
CA LEU A 118 -2.84 4.56 -3.89
C LEU A 118 -3.02 6.06 -4.12
N ASN A 119 -1.92 6.77 -4.37
CA ASN A 119 -1.89 8.21 -4.65
C ASN A 119 -2.81 8.57 -5.83
N ARG A 120 -2.83 7.74 -6.88
CA ARG A 120 -3.72 7.94 -8.05
C ARG A 120 -5.19 7.74 -7.68
N VAL A 121 -5.49 6.68 -6.91
CA VAL A 121 -6.85 6.41 -6.43
C VAL A 121 -7.36 7.56 -5.55
N GLU A 122 -6.55 8.03 -4.61
CA GLU A 122 -6.89 9.17 -3.75
C GLU A 122 -7.07 10.46 -4.54
N ALA A 123 -6.21 10.74 -5.51
CA ALA A 123 -6.34 11.92 -6.37
C ALA A 123 -7.64 11.89 -7.18
N GLU A 124 -8.01 10.74 -7.75
CA GLU A 124 -9.24 10.58 -8.51
C GLU A 124 -10.48 10.68 -7.61
N LEU A 125 -10.45 10.09 -6.42
CA LEU A 125 -11.53 10.23 -5.44
C LEU A 125 -11.70 11.68 -4.98
N ASN A 126 -10.59 12.40 -4.75
CA ASN A 126 -10.64 13.83 -4.45
C ASN A 126 -11.27 14.63 -5.60
N ARG A 127 -10.87 14.36 -6.85
CA ARG A 127 -11.42 15.01 -8.04
C ARG A 127 -12.93 14.82 -8.16
N ARG A 128 -13.43 13.60 -7.98
CA ARG A 128 -14.86 13.28 -8.05
C ARG A 128 -15.67 13.93 -6.94
N ASN A 129 -15.13 13.95 -5.72
CA ASN A 129 -15.79 14.62 -4.59
C ASN A 129 -15.89 16.14 -4.83
N THR A 130 -14.88 16.77 -5.44
CA THR A 130 -14.94 18.20 -5.79
C THR A 130 -15.88 18.49 -6.96
N ALA A 131 -16.08 17.55 -7.88
CA ALA A 131 -17.04 17.71 -8.99
C ALA A 131 -18.51 17.48 -8.59
N ALA A 132 -18.75 16.84 -7.43
CA ALA A 132 -20.08 16.48 -6.94
C ALA A 132 -20.64 17.45 -5.87
N GLY A 133 -19.85 18.44 -5.44
CA GLY A 133 -20.26 19.49 -4.50
C GLY A 133 -20.25 20.85 -5.16
#